data_AF-A0AAD8C8F2-F1
#
_entry.id   AF-A0AAD8C8F2-F1
#
_cell.length_a   1.000
_cell.length_b   1.000
_cell.length_c   1.000
_cell.angle_alpha   90.00
_cell.angle_beta   90.00
_cell.angle_gamma   90.00
#
_symmetry.space_group_name_H-M   'P 1'
#
loop_
_entity.id
_entity.type
_entity.pdbx_description
1 polymer ?
#
loop_
_entity_poly.entity_id
_entity_poly.type
_entity_poly.pdbx_seq_one_letter_code
_entity_poly.pdbx_strand_id
1 'polypeptide(L)'
;MERERNSAGLPTEIYLLVKERNSAGLHTEICLLVKERNSAGLPTEICFLVKERNSVGLPTEICLLVKERNSVGLPTEIYLLVKERISIGLPTEKCLLVKERISIGLPTEKCLLGNERNTVQ
;
A
#
# COMPACT_ATOMS: atom_id res chain seq x y z
N MET A 1 -19.53 9.90 -3.94
CA MET A 1 -18.95 8.54 -4.04
C MET A 1 -18.43 8.41 -5.45
N GLU A 2 -17.13 8.27 -5.63
CA GLU A 2 -16.56 8.04 -6.97
C GLU A 2 -16.44 6.55 -7.20
N ARG A 3 -17.04 6.07 -8.28
CA ARG A 3 -17.22 4.64 -8.54
C ARG A 3 -15.97 3.99 -9.09
N GLU A 4 -15.27 4.67 -9.99
CA GLU A 4 -14.12 4.12 -10.71
C GLU A 4 -13.38 5.30 -11.38
N ARG A 5 -12.05 5.34 -11.31
CA ARG A 5 -11.22 6.30 -12.05
C ARG A 5 -9.92 5.64 -12.50
N ASN A 6 -9.58 5.88 -13.77
CA ASN A 6 -8.30 5.56 -14.38
C ASN A 6 -7.63 6.88 -14.77
N SER A 7 -6.51 7.21 -14.14
CA SER A 7 -5.75 8.45 -14.41
C SER A 7 -4.33 8.12 -14.86
N ALA A 8 -3.88 8.76 -15.93
CA ALA A 8 -2.50 8.72 -16.43
C ALA A 8 -2.00 10.17 -16.57
N GLY A 9 -1.36 10.70 -15.52
CA GLY A 9 -0.89 12.08 -15.49
C GLY A 9 -0.38 12.54 -14.11
N LEU A 10 0.32 13.67 -14.09
CA LEU A 10 1.09 14.24 -12.96
C LEU A 10 0.35 15.27 -12.03
N PRO A 11 -0.99 15.31 -11.83
CA PRO A 11 -1.56 16.12 -10.75
C PRO A 11 -1.61 15.37 -9.40
N THR A 12 -1.53 16.11 -8.30
CA THR A 12 -1.92 15.61 -6.97
C THR A 12 -3.44 15.62 -6.86
N GLU A 13 -4.06 14.45 -6.70
CA GLU A 13 -5.51 14.32 -6.60
C GLU A 13 -5.94 14.03 -5.15
N ILE A 14 -7.06 14.62 -4.70
CA ILE A 14 -7.59 14.42 -3.36
C ILE A 14 -8.99 13.78 -3.45
N TYR A 15 -9.18 12.68 -2.73
CA TYR A 15 -10.43 11.94 -2.71
C TYR A 15 -10.92 11.66 -1.29
N LEU A 16 -12.20 11.92 -1.06
CA LEU A 16 -12.87 11.60 0.20
C LEU A 16 -13.28 10.13 0.28
N LEU A 17 -13.87 9.60 -0.79
CA LEU A 17 -14.39 8.23 -0.81
C LEU A 17 -14.22 7.60 -2.20
N VAL A 18 -13.40 6.56 -2.24
CA VAL A 18 -13.10 5.78 -3.43
C VAL A 18 -13.55 4.34 -3.18
N LYS A 19 -14.46 3.85 -4.03
CA LYS A 19 -14.87 2.44 -3.94
C LYS A 19 -13.80 1.54 -4.56
N GLU A 20 -13.40 1.86 -5.78
CA GLU A 20 -12.41 1.09 -6.52
C GLU A 20 -11.56 2.07 -7.34
N ARG A 21 -10.26 1.80 -7.43
CA ARG A 21 -9.33 2.61 -8.21
C ARG A 21 -8.22 1.78 -8.79
N ASN A 22 -8.02 1.97 -10.09
CA ASN A 22 -6.97 1.34 -10.87
C ASN A 22 -6.10 2.45 -11.47
N SER A 23 -4.80 2.39 -11.27
CA SER A 23 -3.89 3.45 -11.74
C SER A 23 -2.56 2.87 -12.21
N ALA A 24 -1.97 3.47 -13.23
CA ALA A 24 -0.72 3.01 -13.81
C ALA A 24 0.22 4.18 -14.12
N GLY A 25 1.52 3.97 -13.90
CA GLY A 25 2.56 4.95 -14.19
C GLY A 25 2.96 5.76 -12.96
N LEU A 26 3.21 7.05 -13.19
CA LEU A 26 3.59 8.03 -12.17
C LEU A 26 2.36 8.86 -11.81
N HIS A 27 1.91 8.76 -10.56
CA HIS A 27 0.82 9.59 -10.03
C HIS A 27 1.03 9.92 -8.56
N THR A 28 0.39 10.98 -8.10
CA THR A 28 0.42 11.39 -6.68
C THR A 28 -0.98 11.68 -6.17
N GLU A 29 -1.31 11.22 -4.97
CA GLU A 29 -2.67 11.39 -4.46
C GLU A 29 -2.83 11.23 -2.95
N ILE A 30 -3.98 11.70 -2.49
CA ILE A 30 -4.43 11.62 -1.10
C ILE A 30 -5.86 11.07 -1.07
N CYS A 31 -6.09 9.98 -0.35
CA CYS A 31 -7.41 9.39 -0.17
C CYS A 31 -7.78 9.26 1.32
N LEU A 32 -8.99 9.65 1.70
CA LEU A 32 -9.47 9.39 3.06
C LEU A 32 -9.91 7.92 3.23
N LEU A 33 -10.83 7.46 2.38
CA LEU A 33 -11.33 6.08 2.43
C LEU A 33 -11.26 5.43 1.06
N VAL A 34 -10.56 4.30 0.99
CA VAL A 34 -10.44 3.46 -0.20
C VAL A 34 -10.87 2.03 0.14
N LYS A 35 -11.87 1.52 -0.56
CA LYS A 35 -12.26 0.12 -0.36
C LYS A 35 -11.31 -0.82 -1.09
N GLU A 36 -11.08 -0.59 -2.37
CA GLU A 36 -10.18 -1.42 -3.18
C GLU A 36 -9.29 -0.55 -4.05
N ARG A 37 -8.03 -0.97 -4.18
CA ARG A 37 -7.05 -0.23 -4.94
C ARG A 37 -6.05 -1.13 -5.63
N ASN A 38 -5.85 -0.89 -6.92
CA ASN A 38 -4.77 -1.50 -7.69
C ASN A 38 -3.91 -0.41 -8.33
N SER A 39 -2.60 -0.48 -8.12
CA SER A 39 -1.65 0.48 -8.68
C SER A 39 -0.44 -0.22 -9.30
N ALA A 40 0.00 0.23 -10.47
CA ALA A 40 1.22 -0.24 -11.11
C ALA A 40 2.16 0.93 -11.43
N GLY A 41 3.46 0.76 -11.22
CA GLY A 41 4.48 1.77 -11.56
C GLY A 41 5.08 2.41 -10.31
N LEU A 42 5.03 3.75 -10.26
CA LEU A 42 5.77 4.57 -9.29
C LEU A 42 4.81 5.55 -8.58
N PRO A 43 3.75 5.06 -7.92
CA PRO A 43 2.80 5.95 -7.26
C PRO A 43 3.37 6.55 -5.97
N THR A 44 2.97 7.77 -5.64
CA THR A 44 3.21 8.40 -4.33
C THR A 44 1.90 8.72 -3.65
N GLU A 45 1.61 8.12 -2.50
CA GLU A 45 0.25 8.14 -1.98
C GLU A 45 0.13 8.26 -0.46
N ILE A 46 -0.95 8.94 -0.04
CA ILE A 46 -1.35 9.04 1.36
C ILE A 46 -2.78 8.54 1.50
N CYS A 47 -3.01 7.49 2.29
CA CYS A 47 -4.36 6.98 2.54
C CYS A 47 -4.68 6.86 4.04
N PHE A 48 -5.86 7.29 4.49
CA PHE A 48 -6.22 7.10 5.91
C PHE A 48 -6.71 5.68 6.17
N LEU A 49 -7.69 5.21 5.41
CA LEU A 49 -8.24 3.87 5.54
C LEU A 49 -8.28 3.16 4.19
N VAL A 50 -7.64 2.00 4.14
CA VAL A 50 -7.62 1.12 2.97
C VAL A 50 -8.07 -0.26 3.37
N LYS A 51 -9.12 -0.79 2.73
CA LYS A 51 -9.55 -2.16 2.99
C LYS A 51 -8.65 -3.15 2.24
N GLU A 52 -8.54 -3.02 0.93
CA GLU A 52 -7.71 -3.90 0.10
C GLU A 52 -6.82 -3.08 -0.83
N ARG A 53 -5.57 -3.51 -0.95
CA ARG A 53 -4.59 -2.85 -1.79
C ARG A 53 -3.64 -3.81 -2.46
N ASN A 54 -3.52 -3.68 -3.77
CA ASN A 54 -2.54 -4.37 -4.58
C ASN A 54 -1.64 -3.36 -5.29
N SER A 55 -0.33 -3.51 -5.15
CA SER A 55 0.63 -2.62 -5.79
C SER A 55 1.75 -3.39 -6.49
N VAL A 56 2.13 -2.96 -7.68
CA VAL A 56 3.26 -3.50 -8.43
C VAL A 56 4.22 -2.38 -8.81
N GLY A 57 5.52 -2.58 -8.58
CA GLY A 57 6.57 -1.63 -8.94
C GLY A 57 7.27 -1.05 -7.72
N LEU A 58 7.43 0.28 -7.68
CA LEU A 58 8.14 1.01 -6.62
C LEU A 58 7.21 2.06 -5.98
N PRO A 59 6.10 1.65 -5.36
CA PRO A 59 5.20 2.59 -4.73
C PRO A 59 5.85 3.22 -3.49
N THR A 60 5.57 4.50 -3.26
CA THR A 60 5.89 5.22 -2.02
C THR A 60 4.60 5.57 -1.30
N GLU A 61 4.41 5.06 -0.09
CA GLU A 61 3.10 5.10 0.54
C GLU A 61 3.12 5.40 2.02
N ILE A 62 2.10 6.14 2.46
CA ILE A 62 1.79 6.36 3.87
C ILE A 62 0.32 5.98 4.07
N CYS A 63 0.06 4.94 4.86
CA CYS A 63 -1.32 4.63 5.26
C CYS A 63 -1.49 4.52 6.77
N LEU A 64 -2.61 5.01 7.32
CA LEU A 64 -2.87 4.79 8.75
C LEU A 64 -3.36 3.36 9.00
N LEU A 65 -4.43 2.95 8.33
CA LEU A 65 -5.03 1.64 8.54
C LEU A 65 -5.17 0.90 7.22
N VAL A 66 -4.58 -0.30 7.16
CA VAL A 66 -4.70 -1.21 6.02
C VAL A 66 -5.19 -2.57 6.51
N LYS A 67 -6.28 -3.07 5.95
CA LYS A 67 -6.76 -4.42 6.30
C LYS A 67 -5.94 -5.47 5.54
N GLU A 68 -5.89 -5.39 4.22
CA GLU A 68 -5.15 -6.35 3.39
C GLU A 68 -4.27 -5.61 2.40
N ARG A 69 -3.02 -6.06 2.31
CA ARG A 69 -2.04 -5.52 1.38
C ARG A 69 -1.27 -6.61 0.66
N ASN A 70 -1.20 -6.50 -0.66
CA ASN A 70 -0.31 -7.26 -1.51
C ASN A 70 0.60 -6.32 -2.29
N SER A 71 1.91 -6.54 -2.23
CA SER A 71 2.87 -5.71 -2.95
C SER A 71 3.92 -6.55 -3.67
N VAL A 72 4.23 -6.21 -4.92
CA VAL A 72 5.32 -6.81 -5.69
C VAL A 72 6.30 -5.74 -6.13
N GLY A 73 7.59 -5.93 -5.86
CA GLY A 73 8.67 -5.04 -6.26
C GLY A 73 9.46 -4.48 -5.08
N LEU A 74 9.71 -3.16 -5.08
CA LEU A 74 10.52 -2.49 -4.07
C LEU A 74 9.71 -1.35 -3.44
N PRO A 75 8.62 -1.66 -2.72
CA PRO A 75 7.79 -0.61 -2.15
C PRO A 75 8.48 0.05 -0.95
N THR A 76 8.25 1.35 -0.79
CA THR A 76 8.67 2.12 0.40
C THR A 76 7.43 2.57 1.16
N GLU A 77 7.26 2.07 2.38
CA GLU A 77 5.94 2.09 3.02
C GLU A 77 6.02 2.50 4.50
N ILE A 78 5.05 3.31 4.92
CA ILE A 78 4.83 3.69 6.33
C ILE A 78 3.40 3.37 6.72
N TYR A 79 3.23 2.56 7.78
CA TYR A 79 1.92 2.20 8.32
C TYR A 79 1.78 2.43 9.81
N LEU A 80 0.58 2.75 10.27
CA LEU A 80 0.26 2.61 11.68
C LEU A 80 -0.18 1.17 11.96
N LEU A 81 -1.21 0.68 11.29
CA LEU A 81 -1.75 -0.65 11.52
C LEU A 81 -2.02 -1.39 10.21
N VAL A 82 -1.50 -2.62 10.13
CA VAL A 82 -1.78 -3.54 9.04
C VAL A 82 -2.28 -4.87 9.61
N LYS A 83 -3.42 -5.36 9.12
CA LYS A 83 -3.91 -6.67 9.56
C LYS A 83 -3.18 -7.79 8.82
N GLU A 84 -3.22 -7.79 7.50
CA GLU A 84 -2.60 -8.81 6.67
C GLU A 84 -1.73 -8.17 5.59
N ARG A 85 -0.53 -8.71 5.42
CA ARG A 85 0.42 -8.23 4.43
C ARG A 85 1.15 -9.36 3.74
N ILE A 86 1.18 -9.30 2.42
CA ILE A 86 1.97 -10.17 1.56
C ILE A 86 2.87 -9.29 0.68
N SER A 87 4.16 -9.58 0.69
CA SER A 87 5.11 -8.83 -0.13
C SER A 87 6.12 -9.72 -0.82
N ILE A 88 6.41 -9.39 -2.06
CA ILE A 88 7.38 -10.09 -2.91
C ILE A 88 8.40 -9.06 -3.39
N GLY A 89 9.68 -9.30 -3.13
CA GLY A 89 10.79 -8.44 -3.52
C GLY A 89 11.55 -7.89 -2.32
N LEU A 90 11.90 -6.60 -2.37
CA LEU A 90 12.73 -5.93 -1.36
C LEU A 90 11.99 -4.72 -0.78
N PRO A 91 10.94 -4.95 0.02
CA PRO A 91 10.19 -3.84 0.60
C PRO A 91 11.01 -3.14 1.70
N THR A 92 10.85 -1.82 1.78
CA THR A 92 11.39 -0.99 2.85
C THR A 92 10.24 -0.42 3.67
N GLU A 93 10.15 -0.78 4.95
CA GLU A 93 8.93 -0.58 5.74
C GLU A 93 9.18 0.00 7.12
N LYS A 94 8.26 0.88 7.54
CA LYS A 94 8.07 1.24 8.94
C LYS A 94 6.63 0.99 9.35
N CYS A 95 6.43 0.30 10.46
CA CYS A 95 5.09 0.09 10.99
C CYS A 95 5.00 0.15 12.52
N LEU A 96 3.84 0.48 13.07
CA LEU A 96 3.59 0.31 14.51
C LEU A 96 3.13 -1.12 14.80
N LEU A 97 2.11 -1.62 14.10
CA LEU A 97 1.55 -2.96 14.30
C LEU A 97 1.27 -3.67 12.98
N VAL A 98 1.76 -4.92 12.83
CA VAL A 98 1.34 -5.84 11.78
C VAL A 98 0.88 -7.16 12.40
N LYS A 99 -0.38 -7.57 12.16
CA LYS A 99 -0.89 -8.82 12.73
C LYS A 99 -0.29 -10.03 12.01
N GLU A 100 -0.45 -10.10 10.69
CA GLU A 100 0.04 -11.21 9.85
C GLU A 100 0.88 -10.67 8.70
N ARG A 101 2.07 -11.26 8.52
CA ARG A 101 3.01 -10.88 7.46
C ARG A 101 3.61 -12.10 6.78
N ILE A 102 3.57 -12.07 5.45
CA ILE A 102 4.28 -12.99 4.57
C ILE A 102 5.21 -12.15 3.68
N SER A 103 6.46 -12.53 3.59
CA SER A 103 7.43 -11.87 2.72
C SER A 103 8.27 -12.88 1.96
N ILE A 104 8.42 -12.65 0.66
CA ILE A 104 9.29 -13.42 -0.22
C ILE A 104 10.38 -12.47 -0.71
N GLY A 105 11.63 -12.74 -0.34
CA GLY A 105 12.79 -11.90 -0.60
C GLY A 105 13.41 -11.32 0.67
N LEU A 106 14.09 -10.18 0.53
CA LEU A 106 14.87 -9.55 1.60
C LEU A 106 14.23 -8.21 2.02
N PRO A 107 13.27 -8.23 2.96
CA PRO A 107 12.65 -7.02 3.46
C PRO A 107 13.59 -6.26 4.41
N THR A 108 13.55 -4.93 4.34
CA THR A 108 14.13 -4.04 5.36
C THR A 108 12.99 -3.43 6.17
N GLU A 109 12.82 -3.83 7.42
CA GLU A 109 11.64 -3.46 8.20
C GLU A 109 11.97 -2.92 9.60
N LYS A 110 11.15 -1.97 10.05
CA LYS A 110 11.10 -1.52 11.44
C LYS A 110 9.66 -1.48 11.92
N CYS A 111 9.25 -2.57 12.55
CA CYS A 111 7.92 -2.75 13.11
C CYS A 111 7.97 -2.92 14.63
N LEU A 112 7.22 -2.09 15.36
CA LEU A 112 7.26 -2.08 16.84
C LEU A 112 6.56 -3.29 17.45
N LEU A 113 5.45 -3.73 16.86
CA LEU A 113 4.72 -4.94 17.26
C LEU A 113 4.35 -5.77 16.03
N GLY A 114 4.41 -7.09 16.18
CA GLY A 114 3.74 -7.98 15.24
C GLY A 114 3.54 -9.39 15.79
N ASN A 115 2.49 -10.06 15.33
CA ASN A 115 2.07 -11.35 15.88
C ASN A 115 2.62 -12.53 15.07
N GLU A 116 2.53 -12.48 13.75
CA GLU A 116 2.93 -13.58 12.86
C GLU A 116 3.77 -13.06 11.68
N ARG A 117 5.00 -13.56 11.54
CA ARG A 117 5.91 -13.23 10.43
C ARG A 117 6.46 -14.50 9.79
N ASN A 118 6.23 -14.64 8.49
CA ASN A 118 6.82 -15.67 7.66
C ASN A 118 7.66 -15.01 6.56
N THR A 119 8.97 -15.27 6.55
CA THR A 119 9.87 -14.75 5.51
C THR A 119 10.53 -15.92 4.79
N VAL A 120 10.33 -15.98 3.48
CA VAL A 120 10.99 -16.90 2.55
C VAL A 120 12.05 -16.10 1.81
N GLN A 121 13.31 -16.53 1.90
CA GLN A 121 14.43 -15.86 1.22
C GLN A 121 14.67 -16.46 -0.17
#